data_AF-A0A1A3NSR0-F1
#
_entry.id   AF-A0A1A3NSR0-F1
#
_cell.length_a   1.000
_cell.length_b   1.000
_cell.length_c   1.000
_cell.angle_alpha   90.00
_cell.angle_beta   90.00
_cell.angle_gamma   90.00
#
_symmetry.space_group_name_H-M   'P 1'
#
loop_
_entity.id
_entity.type
_entity.pdbx_description
1 polymer ?
#
loop_
_entity_poly.entity_id
_entity_poly.type
_entity_poly.pdbx_seq_one_letter_code
_entity_poly.pdbx_strand_id
1 'polypeptide(L)'
;MTGPIEESSVATVAEWPSELAGVLTGAAEQARAAVSEFSGADAVGDYLGVSYEDPNTATHRFLAHVPGYQGWQWDVVVATYPGSDHATISEVVLIPGPTALLAPDWVPWEQRVRPGDLGPGDLLAPARNDPRLVPGYTASGDPEVDDVAVELGLGRRWVMSSWGRADAAERWHEGDYGPDSAMSRSTKRVCRDCGFFLPLAGALGAMFGVCGNELSADGHVVDKLYGCGAHSDTPAPAGTGSPMYEPYDDGVIEVTENPAEPPADPS
;
A
#
# COMPACT_ATOMS: atom_id res chain seq x y z
N MET A 1 -12.06 4.77 17.81
CA MET A 1 -11.53 5.76 18.76
C MET A 1 -10.45 5.05 19.57
N THR A 2 -9.32 4.78 18.92
CA THR A 2 -8.13 4.24 19.57
C THR A 2 -7.42 5.43 20.20
N GLY A 3 -7.34 5.43 21.53
CA GLY A 3 -6.60 6.45 22.27
C GLY A 3 -5.11 6.45 21.86
N PRO A 4 -4.38 7.53 22.16
CA PRO A 4 -2.96 7.56 21.91
C PRO A 4 -2.30 6.43 22.70
N ILE A 5 -1.43 5.68 22.02
CA ILE A 5 -0.52 4.73 22.64
C ILE A 5 0.33 5.58 23.60
N GLU A 6 0.19 5.36 24.91
CA GLU A 6 1.06 5.97 25.91
C GLU A 6 2.50 5.67 25.49
N GLU A 7 3.26 6.71 25.16
CA GLU A 7 4.70 6.63 25.13
C GLU A 7 5.12 6.02 26.47
N SER A 8 5.77 4.86 26.42
CA SER A 8 6.43 4.28 27.59
C SER A 8 7.55 5.24 28.00
N SER A 9 7.20 6.26 28.78
CA SER A 9 8.15 7.15 29.43
C SER A 9 8.73 6.37 30.59
N VAL A 10 9.75 5.57 30.30
CA VAL A 10 10.63 5.01 31.32
C VAL A 10 11.20 6.20 32.09
N ALA A 11 10.79 6.33 33.34
CA ALA A 11 11.10 7.48 34.19
C ALA A 11 12.58 7.43 34.60
N THR A 12 13.48 7.85 33.71
CA THR A 12 14.90 7.97 34.02
C THR A 12 15.11 9.06 35.06
N VAL A 13 15.63 8.70 36.24
CA VAL A 13 16.05 9.69 37.24
C VAL A 13 17.35 10.35 36.77
N ALA A 14 17.42 11.68 36.87
CA ALA A 14 18.50 12.47 36.28
C ALA A 14 19.86 12.38 37.02
N GLU A 15 19.86 11.94 38.29
CA GLU A 15 21.05 11.88 39.13
C GLU A 15 21.16 10.55 39.87
N TRP A 16 22.34 9.94 39.80
CA TRP A 16 22.66 8.72 40.52
C TRP A 16 23.05 9.06 41.97
N PRO A 17 22.54 8.37 42.99
CA PRO A 17 23.12 8.38 44.32
C PRO A 17 24.58 7.94 44.22
N SER A 18 25.49 8.82 44.62
CA SER A 18 26.94 8.59 44.51
C SER A 18 27.38 7.30 45.23
N GLU A 19 26.64 6.88 46.25
CA GLU A 19 26.87 5.65 47.00
C GLU A 19 26.63 4.39 46.15
N LEU A 20 25.57 4.37 45.33
CA LEU A 20 25.14 3.18 44.58
C LEU A 20 25.60 3.17 43.12
N ALA A 21 25.99 4.33 42.59
CA ALA A 21 26.42 4.49 41.20
C ALA A 21 27.53 3.52 40.81
N GLY A 22 28.52 3.32 41.67
CA GLY A 22 29.64 2.40 41.39
C GLY A 22 29.21 0.94 41.30
N VAL A 23 28.32 0.50 42.20
CA VAL A 23 27.81 -0.89 42.23
C VAL A 23 26.97 -1.17 40.99
N LEU A 24 26.05 -0.26 40.66
CA LEU A 24 25.14 -0.44 39.54
C LEU A 24 25.86 -0.31 38.19
N THR A 25 26.63 0.77 37.96
CA THR A 25 27.35 0.94 36.68
C THR A 25 28.46 -0.10 36.50
N GLY A 26 29.01 -0.65 37.59
CA GLY A 26 30.01 -1.71 37.58
C GLY A 26 29.48 -3.12 37.28
N ALA A 27 28.16 -3.32 37.22
CA ALA A 27 27.54 -4.65 37.07
C ALA A 27 27.51 -5.19 35.63
N ALA A 28 28.19 -4.56 34.67
CA ALA A 28 28.13 -4.94 33.25
C ALA A 28 28.56 -6.39 32.98
N GLU A 29 29.60 -6.89 33.66
CA GLU A 29 30.05 -8.28 33.46
C GLU A 29 29.05 -9.29 34.07
N GLN A 30 28.49 -8.96 35.24
CA GLN A 30 27.41 -9.75 35.84
C GLN A 30 26.19 -9.81 34.92
N ALA A 31 25.84 -8.69 34.29
CA ALA A 31 24.77 -8.60 33.32
C ALA A 31 25.05 -9.42 32.05
N ARG A 32 26.26 -9.35 31.49
CA ARG A 32 26.69 -10.17 30.34
C ARG A 32 26.62 -11.66 30.67
N ALA A 33 27.07 -12.05 31.87
CA ALA A 33 26.99 -13.42 32.34
C ALA A 33 25.54 -13.91 32.44
N ALA A 34 24.63 -13.07 32.92
CA ALA A 34 23.20 -13.38 33.00
C ALA A 34 22.57 -13.65 31.62
N VAL A 35 22.90 -12.84 30.59
CA VAL A 35 22.46 -13.10 29.21
C VAL A 35 23.04 -14.42 28.69
N SER A 36 24.32 -14.66 28.96
CA SER A 36 25.00 -15.87 28.50
C SER A 36 24.43 -17.14 29.14
N GLU A 37 24.02 -17.06 30.42
CA GLU A 37 23.31 -18.12 31.12
C GLU A 37 21.91 -18.35 30.54
N PHE A 38 21.18 -17.27 30.23
CA PHE A 38 19.81 -17.33 29.72
C PHE A 38 19.70 -17.83 28.27
N SER A 39 20.58 -17.36 27.37
CA SER A 39 20.46 -17.55 25.92
C SER A 39 21.73 -18.08 25.24
N GLY A 40 22.78 -18.39 25.99
CA GLY A 40 24.08 -18.82 25.46
C GLY A 40 25.04 -17.66 25.19
N ALA A 41 26.34 -17.92 25.31
CA ALA A 41 27.39 -16.90 25.15
C ALA A 41 27.40 -16.25 23.75
N ASP A 42 27.02 -17.00 22.71
CA ASP A 42 26.97 -16.48 21.33
C ASP A 42 25.81 -15.51 21.09
N ALA A 43 24.82 -15.45 22.00
CA ALA A 43 23.65 -14.58 21.86
C ALA A 43 23.90 -13.14 22.32
N VAL A 44 24.97 -12.88 23.09
CA VAL A 44 25.31 -11.54 23.62
C VAL A 44 26.44 -10.90 22.80
N GLY A 45 26.15 -9.73 22.23
CA GLY A 45 27.08 -8.96 21.42
C GLY A 45 27.79 -7.85 22.20
N ASP A 46 28.03 -6.74 21.51
CA ASP A 46 28.72 -5.58 22.05
C ASP A 46 27.94 -4.91 23.18
N TYR A 47 28.65 -4.36 24.15
CA TYR A 47 28.03 -3.59 25.23
C TYR A 47 27.63 -2.21 24.71
N LEU A 48 26.36 -1.85 24.89
CA LEU A 48 25.76 -0.62 24.37
C LEU A 48 25.70 0.50 25.42
N GLY A 49 25.80 0.15 26.70
CA GLY A 49 25.84 1.11 27.80
C GLY A 49 24.91 0.73 28.96
N VAL A 50 24.81 1.65 29.92
CA VAL A 50 23.91 1.53 31.08
C VAL A 50 23.03 2.76 31.16
N SER A 51 21.75 2.55 31.40
CA SER A 51 20.84 3.61 31.81
C SER A 51 20.34 3.37 33.22
N TYR A 52 19.87 4.44 33.84
CA TYR A 52 19.27 4.38 35.14
C TYR A 52 17.76 4.24 35.02
N GLU A 53 17.18 3.35 35.81
CA GLU A 53 15.74 3.15 35.87
C GLU A 53 15.18 3.87 37.11
N ASP A 54 15.77 3.67 38.29
CA ASP A 54 15.40 4.31 39.55
C ASP A 54 16.60 4.37 40.53
N PRO A 55 16.50 5.05 41.71
CA PRO A 55 17.55 5.18 42.74
C PRO A 55 18.43 3.94 43.02
N ASN A 56 17.87 2.75 42.83
CA ASN A 56 18.46 1.49 43.22
C ASN A 56 18.61 0.50 42.05
N THR A 57 18.26 0.89 40.82
CA THR A 57 18.24 -0.01 39.66
C THR A 57 18.84 0.60 38.39
N ALA A 58 19.43 -0.25 37.56
CA ALA A 58 20.03 0.16 36.31
C ALA A 58 19.86 -0.90 35.23
N THR A 59 19.75 -0.49 33.97
CA THR A 59 19.63 -1.38 32.81
C THR A 59 20.91 -1.39 32.01
N HIS A 60 21.58 -2.52 31.97
CA HIS A 60 22.71 -2.77 31.08
C HIS A 60 22.21 -3.29 29.73
N ARG A 61 22.68 -2.68 28.65
CA ARG A 61 22.28 -3.05 27.29
C ARG A 61 23.39 -3.71 26.50
N PHE A 62 23.06 -4.74 25.73
CA PHE A 62 23.98 -5.42 24.82
C PHE A 62 23.30 -5.63 23.47
N LEU A 63 24.07 -5.57 22.37
CA LEU A 63 23.57 -5.98 21.07
C LEU A 63 23.15 -7.45 21.12
N ALA A 64 22.01 -7.81 20.52
CA ALA A 64 21.58 -9.20 20.46
C ALA A 64 22.14 -9.88 19.21
N HIS A 65 22.81 -11.01 19.40
CA HIS A 65 23.25 -11.92 18.34
C HIS A 65 22.33 -13.15 18.25
N VAL A 66 21.02 -12.90 18.17
CA VAL A 66 20.00 -13.96 18.09
C VAL A 66 19.44 -14.04 16.67
N PRO A 67 19.46 -15.21 16.01
CA PRO A 67 18.87 -15.39 14.68
C PRO A 67 17.40 -14.95 14.66
N GLY A 68 17.04 -14.11 13.67
CA GLY A 68 15.69 -13.55 13.53
C GLY A 68 15.45 -12.24 14.30
N TYR A 69 16.35 -11.83 15.20
CA TYR A 69 16.24 -10.61 16.01
C TYR A 69 17.30 -9.57 15.61
N GLN A 70 17.46 -9.35 14.30
CA GLN A 70 18.36 -8.31 13.77
C GLN A 70 17.97 -6.92 14.28
N GLY A 71 18.93 -6.19 14.85
CA GLY A 71 18.71 -4.86 15.42
C GLY A 71 18.07 -4.85 16.81
N TRP A 72 17.87 -6.02 17.45
CA TRP A 72 17.41 -6.14 18.83
C TRP A 72 18.58 -6.05 19.82
N GLN A 73 18.25 -5.82 21.08
CA GLN A 73 19.20 -5.69 22.18
C GLN A 73 18.71 -6.46 23.41
N TRP A 74 19.66 -6.95 24.21
CA TRP A 74 19.40 -7.46 25.54
C TRP A 74 19.41 -6.31 26.52
N ASP A 75 18.33 -6.18 27.29
CA ASP A 75 18.26 -5.31 28.45
C ASP A 75 18.33 -6.20 29.71
N VAL A 76 19.30 -5.90 30.56
CA VAL A 76 19.51 -6.61 31.83
C VAL A 76 19.38 -5.60 32.94
N VAL A 77 18.29 -5.72 33.70
CA VAL A 77 18.06 -4.83 34.84
C VAL A 77 18.72 -5.42 36.08
N VAL A 78 19.57 -4.61 36.69
CA VAL A 78 20.25 -4.90 37.93
C VAL A 78 19.67 -4.04 39.05
N ALA A 79 19.63 -4.57 40.26
CA ALA A 79 19.11 -3.90 41.43
C ALA A 79 20.08 -3.99 42.61
N THR A 80 20.11 -2.98 43.47
CA THR A 80 20.89 -2.97 44.71
C THR A 80 20.14 -2.22 45.83
N TYR A 81 20.76 -2.08 46.99
CA TYR A 81 20.20 -1.31 48.11
C TYR A 81 21.32 -0.61 48.89
N PRO A 82 21.03 0.50 49.61
CA PRO A 82 22.02 1.20 50.44
C PRO A 82 22.75 0.27 51.42
N GLY A 83 24.08 0.35 51.45
CA GLY A 83 24.94 -0.55 52.23
C GLY A 83 25.24 -1.91 51.59
N SER A 84 24.69 -2.24 50.42
CA SER A 84 25.12 -3.42 49.65
C SER A 84 26.43 -3.15 48.91
N ASP A 85 27.27 -4.16 48.79
CA ASP A 85 28.51 -4.14 48.00
C ASP A 85 28.35 -4.79 46.61
N HIS A 86 27.16 -5.32 46.29
CA HIS A 86 26.85 -5.99 45.04
C HIS A 86 25.45 -5.65 44.52
N ALA A 87 25.24 -5.89 43.22
CA ALA A 87 23.94 -5.86 42.56
C ALA A 87 23.40 -7.28 42.36
N THR A 88 22.09 -7.41 42.24
CA THR A 88 21.40 -8.63 41.81
C THR A 88 20.78 -8.43 40.43
N ILE A 89 20.55 -9.52 39.69
CA ILE A 89 19.81 -9.47 38.42
C ILE A 89 18.31 -9.51 38.74
N SER A 90 17.56 -8.53 38.26
CA SER A 90 16.10 -8.48 38.36
C SER A 90 15.44 -9.14 37.14
N GLU A 91 15.90 -8.80 35.94
CA GLU A 91 15.37 -9.32 34.68
C GLU A 91 16.44 -9.36 33.58
N VAL A 92 16.23 -10.27 32.63
CA VAL A 92 16.97 -10.38 31.37
C VAL A 92 15.93 -10.46 30.27
N VAL A 93 15.86 -9.44 29.43
CA VAL A 93 14.81 -9.33 28.40
C VAL A 93 15.42 -8.97 27.06
N LEU A 94 14.86 -9.55 26.00
CA LEU A 94 15.21 -9.22 24.62
C LEU A 94 14.20 -8.19 24.11
N ILE A 95 14.66 -6.98 23.79
CA ILE A 95 13.79 -5.88 23.34
C ILE A 95 14.25 -5.32 21.98
N PRO A 96 13.33 -4.74 21.20
CA PRO A 96 13.68 -4.16 19.91
C PRO A 96 14.56 -2.91 20.12
N GLY A 97 15.70 -2.87 19.43
CA GLY A 97 16.54 -1.68 19.35
C GLY A 97 16.09 -0.74 18.22
N PRO A 98 16.79 0.40 18.03
CA PRO A 98 16.40 1.44 17.07
C PRO A 98 16.34 0.98 15.61
N THR A 99 17.01 -0.12 15.28
CA THR A 99 17.06 -0.69 13.93
C THR A 99 16.37 -2.05 13.86
N ALA A 100 15.62 -2.44 14.90
CA ALA A 100 14.90 -3.69 14.92
C ALA A 100 13.78 -3.70 13.87
N LEU A 101 13.66 -4.81 13.16
CA LEU A 101 12.49 -5.06 12.32
C LEU A 101 11.33 -5.47 13.24
N LEU A 102 10.33 -4.61 13.34
CA LEU A 102 9.09 -4.86 14.07
C LEU A 102 8.02 -5.43 13.14
N ALA A 103 7.10 -6.18 13.73
CA ALA A 103 5.89 -6.58 13.02
C ALA A 103 5.09 -5.32 12.62
N PRO A 104 4.41 -5.32 11.46
CA PRO A 104 3.49 -4.25 11.11
C PRO A 104 2.32 -4.21 12.11
N ASP A 105 1.65 -3.06 12.17
CA ASP A 105 0.48 -2.90 13.02
C ASP A 105 -0.57 -3.97 12.72
N TRP A 106 -1.19 -4.46 13.79
CA TRP A 106 -2.28 -5.41 13.64
C TRP A 106 -3.50 -4.73 13.03
N VAL A 107 -3.96 -5.27 11.89
CA VAL A 107 -5.17 -4.81 11.20
C VAL A 107 -6.34 -5.76 11.48
N PRO A 108 -7.51 -5.25 11.97
CA PRO A 108 -8.73 -6.04 12.14
C PRO A 108 -9.13 -6.79 10.87
N TRP A 109 -9.67 -8.00 11.02
CA TRP A 109 -10.00 -8.87 9.88
C TRP A 109 -10.89 -8.18 8.84
N GLU A 110 -11.87 -7.42 9.31
CA GLU A 110 -12.81 -6.65 8.46
C GLU A 110 -12.13 -5.55 7.63
N GLN A 111 -10.94 -5.10 8.02
CA GLN A 111 -10.16 -4.07 7.34
C GLN A 111 -9.05 -4.66 6.45
N ARG A 112 -8.91 -5.99 6.44
CA ARG A 112 -7.89 -6.66 5.62
C ARG A 112 -8.30 -6.83 4.18
N VAL A 113 -9.59 -7.02 3.93
CA VAL A 113 -10.12 -7.21 2.58
C VAL A 113 -10.07 -5.88 1.83
N ARG A 114 -9.34 -5.88 0.72
CA ARG A 114 -9.13 -4.74 -0.16
C ARG A 114 -9.81 -4.96 -1.52
N PRO A 115 -10.06 -3.89 -2.29
CA PRO A 115 -10.49 -4.01 -3.68
C PRO A 115 -9.52 -4.91 -4.46
N GLY A 116 -10.05 -5.89 -5.18
CA GLY A 116 -9.27 -6.87 -5.96
C GLY A 116 -8.93 -8.18 -5.25
N ASP A 117 -9.17 -8.29 -3.93
CA ASP A 117 -8.85 -9.52 -3.18
C ASP A 117 -9.78 -10.71 -3.49
N LEU A 118 -10.96 -10.45 -4.04
CA LEU A 118 -11.95 -11.49 -4.33
C LEU A 118 -11.61 -12.22 -5.63
N GLY A 119 -11.51 -13.55 -5.55
CA GLY A 119 -11.32 -14.45 -6.67
C GLY A 119 -12.58 -15.29 -6.99
N PRO A 120 -12.49 -16.16 -8.01
CA PRO A 120 -13.58 -17.05 -8.37
C PRO A 120 -13.99 -17.96 -7.21
N GLY A 121 -15.26 -17.87 -6.79
CA GLY A 121 -15.83 -18.69 -5.72
C GLY A 121 -15.89 -18.01 -4.34
N ASP A 122 -15.24 -16.86 -4.17
CA ASP A 122 -15.30 -16.11 -2.92
C ASP A 122 -16.68 -15.46 -2.72
N LEU A 123 -17.18 -15.51 -1.49
CA LEU A 123 -18.43 -14.88 -1.08
C LEU A 123 -18.14 -13.85 0.01
N LEU A 124 -18.26 -12.57 -0.34
CA LEU A 124 -18.18 -11.47 0.61
C LEU A 124 -19.57 -10.92 0.89
N ALA A 125 -20.06 -11.17 2.10
CA ALA A 125 -21.32 -10.58 2.54
C ALA A 125 -21.12 -9.08 2.83
N PRO A 126 -22.08 -8.21 2.48
CA PRO A 126 -22.11 -6.84 2.97
C PRO A 126 -22.14 -6.80 4.50
N ALA A 127 -21.65 -5.71 5.08
CA ALA A 127 -21.79 -5.47 6.51
C ALA A 127 -23.28 -5.45 6.92
N ARG A 128 -23.59 -5.91 8.14
CA ARG A 128 -24.97 -6.06 8.63
C ARG A 128 -25.82 -4.79 8.47
N ASN A 129 -25.21 -3.63 8.66
CA ASN A 129 -25.87 -2.32 8.55
C ASN A 129 -25.11 -1.44 7.54
N ASP A 130 -24.76 -2.00 6.38
CA ASP A 130 -24.03 -1.27 5.34
C ASP A 130 -24.83 -0.03 4.87
N PRO A 131 -24.34 1.20 5.10
CA PRO A 131 -25.08 2.43 4.76
C PRO A 131 -25.25 2.60 3.25
N ARG A 132 -24.51 1.85 2.43
CA ARG A 132 -24.64 1.87 0.97
C ARG A 132 -25.89 1.17 0.48
N LEU A 133 -26.60 0.43 1.34
CA LEU A 133 -27.74 -0.39 0.95
C LEU A 133 -29.01 0.04 1.69
N VAL A 134 -30.13 0.06 0.96
CA VAL A 134 -31.49 0.17 1.51
C VAL A 134 -32.35 -0.98 0.98
N PRO A 135 -33.40 -1.40 1.72
CA PRO A 135 -34.29 -2.43 1.22
C PRO A 135 -34.95 -2.02 -0.10
N GLY A 136 -35.02 -2.92 -1.07
CA GLY A 136 -35.52 -2.60 -2.41
C GLY A 136 -37.02 -2.28 -2.49
N TYR A 137 -37.77 -2.50 -1.41
CA TYR A 137 -39.18 -2.10 -1.28
C TYR A 137 -39.35 -0.67 -0.73
N THR A 138 -38.26 0.01 -0.39
CA THR A 138 -38.27 1.41 0.05
C THR A 138 -37.77 2.32 -1.07
N ALA A 139 -38.24 3.57 -1.09
CA ALA A 139 -37.73 4.59 -2.01
C ALA A 139 -36.22 4.76 -1.80
N SER A 140 -35.45 4.45 -2.83
CA SER A 140 -34.01 4.56 -2.86
C SER A 140 -33.53 5.96 -3.24
N GLY A 141 -34.42 6.78 -3.81
CA GLY A 141 -34.13 8.10 -4.36
C GLY A 141 -33.54 8.06 -5.78
N ASP A 142 -33.70 6.94 -6.49
CA ASP A 142 -33.36 6.82 -7.91
C ASP A 142 -34.68 6.57 -8.69
N PRO A 143 -35.12 7.49 -9.54
CA PRO A 143 -36.41 7.38 -10.23
C PRO A 143 -36.55 6.07 -11.03
N GLU A 144 -35.50 5.66 -11.75
CA GLU A 144 -35.55 4.44 -12.58
C GLU A 144 -35.66 3.16 -11.73
N VAL A 145 -35.15 3.19 -10.49
CA VAL A 145 -35.29 2.07 -9.56
C VAL A 145 -36.64 2.12 -8.86
N ASP A 146 -37.04 3.30 -8.39
CA ASP A 146 -38.23 3.47 -7.56
C ASP A 146 -39.52 3.26 -8.38
N ASP A 147 -39.53 3.68 -9.65
CA ASP A 147 -40.67 3.51 -10.56
C ASP A 147 -40.87 2.02 -10.94
N VAL A 148 -39.78 1.25 -11.10
CA VAL A 148 -39.82 -0.16 -11.52
C VAL A 148 -39.99 -1.12 -10.33
N ALA A 149 -39.37 -0.82 -9.18
CA ALA A 149 -39.34 -1.72 -8.03
C ALA A 149 -40.73 -1.92 -7.37
N VAL A 150 -41.60 -0.91 -7.44
CA VAL A 150 -42.94 -0.97 -6.87
C VAL A 150 -43.94 -1.66 -7.80
N GLU A 151 -43.83 -1.49 -9.12
CA GLU A 151 -44.87 -1.95 -10.06
C GLU A 151 -44.84 -3.46 -10.38
N LEU A 152 -43.68 -4.12 -10.30
CA LEU A 152 -43.56 -5.50 -10.82
C LEU A 152 -43.25 -6.58 -9.77
N GLY A 153 -42.98 -6.24 -8.51
CA GLY A 153 -42.66 -7.23 -7.48
C GLY A 153 -41.42 -8.11 -7.79
N LEU A 154 -40.64 -7.73 -8.80
CA LEU A 154 -39.39 -8.35 -9.25
C LEU A 154 -38.15 -7.71 -8.60
N GLY A 155 -38.33 -7.02 -7.47
CA GLY A 155 -37.32 -6.15 -6.87
C GLY A 155 -36.10 -6.90 -6.34
N ARG A 156 -34.95 -6.24 -6.40
CA ARG A 156 -33.74 -6.65 -5.66
C ARG A 156 -34.01 -6.53 -4.16
N ARG A 157 -33.58 -7.51 -3.35
CA ARG A 157 -33.72 -7.43 -1.87
C ARG A 157 -33.11 -6.15 -1.29
N TRP A 158 -31.97 -5.75 -1.85
CA TRP A 158 -31.26 -4.52 -1.51
C TRP A 158 -30.96 -3.74 -2.78
N VAL A 159 -31.06 -2.42 -2.69
CA VAL A 159 -30.65 -1.48 -3.73
C VAL A 159 -29.68 -0.46 -3.12
N MET A 160 -28.89 0.20 -3.97
CA MET A 160 -27.96 1.20 -3.50
C MET A 160 -28.73 2.38 -2.90
N SER A 161 -28.33 2.83 -1.71
CA SER A 161 -28.88 4.02 -1.07
C SER A 161 -28.42 5.29 -1.79
N SER A 162 -29.04 6.42 -1.49
CA SER A 162 -28.55 7.72 -1.94
C SER A 162 -27.11 7.98 -1.50
N TRP A 163 -26.75 7.59 -0.27
CA TRP A 163 -25.38 7.68 0.25
C TRP A 163 -24.41 6.80 -0.56
N GLY A 164 -24.79 5.54 -0.83
CA GLY A 164 -23.95 4.62 -1.62
C GLY A 164 -23.72 5.12 -3.05
N ARG A 165 -24.73 5.75 -3.66
CA ARG A 165 -24.58 6.37 -5.00
C ARG A 165 -23.67 7.59 -4.95
N ALA A 166 -23.78 8.43 -3.92
CA ALA A 166 -22.90 9.59 -3.75
C ALA A 166 -21.44 9.18 -3.52
N ASP A 167 -21.18 8.20 -2.64
CA ASP A 167 -19.85 7.64 -2.42
C ASP A 167 -19.24 7.04 -3.71
N ALA A 168 -20.04 6.32 -4.49
CA ALA A 168 -19.59 5.79 -5.77
C ALA A 168 -19.28 6.91 -6.78
N ALA A 169 -20.14 7.93 -6.87
CA ALA A 169 -19.95 9.08 -7.75
C ALA A 169 -18.66 9.84 -7.42
N GLU A 170 -18.37 10.07 -6.13
CA GLU A 170 -17.15 10.72 -5.68
C GLU A 170 -15.91 9.91 -6.10
N ARG A 171 -15.88 8.61 -5.78
CA ARG A 171 -14.76 7.73 -6.16
C ARG A 171 -14.54 7.63 -7.67
N TRP A 172 -15.60 7.67 -8.48
CA TRP A 172 -15.47 7.65 -9.94
C TRP A 172 -15.00 8.99 -10.51
N HIS A 173 -15.49 10.10 -9.95
CA HIS A 173 -15.10 11.45 -10.35
C HIS A 173 -13.64 11.76 -10.01
N GLU A 174 -13.15 11.28 -8.87
CA GLU A 174 -11.76 11.48 -8.44
C GLU A 174 -10.80 10.39 -8.99
N GLY A 175 -11.34 9.37 -9.64
CA GLY A 175 -10.59 8.23 -10.13
C GLY A 175 -9.88 8.48 -11.47
N ASP A 176 -9.27 7.41 -12.00
CA ASP A 176 -8.48 7.44 -13.24
C ASP A 176 -9.30 7.82 -14.49
N TYR A 177 -10.62 7.68 -14.41
CA TYR A 177 -11.59 8.04 -15.45
C TYR A 177 -12.42 9.29 -15.09
N GLY A 178 -11.87 10.11 -14.20
CA GLY A 178 -12.41 11.41 -13.81
C GLY A 178 -11.88 12.58 -14.65
N PRO A 179 -12.51 13.76 -14.57
CA PRO A 179 -12.09 14.95 -15.33
C PRO A 179 -10.66 15.41 -15.06
N ASP A 180 -10.17 15.20 -13.83
CA ASP A 180 -8.85 15.68 -13.39
C ASP A 180 -7.75 14.62 -13.52
N SER A 181 -8.07 13.43 -14.04
CA SER A 181 -7.10 12.40 -14.36
C SER A 181 -5.99 12.93 -15.27
N ALA A 182 -4.80 12.33 -15.18
CA ALA A 182 -3.67 12.73 -16.02
C ALA A 182 -4.00 12.63 -17.52
N MET A 183 -4.73 11.56 -17.91
CA MET A 183 -5.20 11.39 -19.28
C MET A 183 -6.15 12.51 -19.70
N SER A 184 -7.17 12.79 -18.89
CA SER A 184 -8.18 13.81 -19.21
C SER A 184 -7.55 15.19 -19.42
N ARG A 185 -6.65 15.61 -18.52
CA ARG A 185 -5.90 16.89 -18.62
C ARG A 185 -5.01 17.00 -19.86
N SER A 186 -4.64 15.90 -20.49
CA SER A 186 -3.80 15.88 -21.69
C SER A 186 -4.59 15.98 -23.01
N THR A 187 -5.92 16.04 -22.93
CA THR A 187 -6.81 16.00 -24.09
C THR A 187 -7.76 17.20 -24.11
N LYS A 188 -8.35 17.48 -25.28
CA LYS A 188 -9.24 18.64 -25.48
C LYS A 188 -10.73 18.28 -25.54
N ARG A 189 -11.04 17.00 -25.73
CA ARG A 189 -12.41 16.51 -25.94
C ARG A 189 -12.79 15.57 -24.80
N VAL A 190 -14.06 15.54 -24.46
CA VAL A 190 -14.55 14.82 -23.30
C VAL A 190 -15.64 13.83 -23.69
N CYS A 191 -15.99 12.93 -22.77
CA CYS A 191 -16.97 11.88 -23.04
C CYS A 191 -18.38 12.43 -23.33
N ARG A 192 -18.76 13.59 -22.80
CA ARG A 192 -20.12 14.17 -22.93
C ARG A 192 -20.59 14.31 -24.37
N ASP A 193 -19.69 14.60 -25.31
CA ASP A 193 -19.98 14.77 -26.74
C ASP A 193 -19.37 13.66 -27.61
N CYS A 194 -18.86 12.59 -27.00
CA CYS A 194 -18.26 11.48 -27.71
C CYS A 194 -19.31 10.47 -28.18
N GLY A 195 -19.27 10.07 -29.46
CA GLY A 195 -20.14 9.03 -30.01
C GLY A 195 -19.94 7.62 -29.41
N PHE A 196 -18.84 7.36 -28.69
CA PHE A 196 -18.60 6.11 -27.98
C PHE A 196 -19.10 6.11 -26.53
N PHE A 197 -19.73 7.20 -26.07
CA PHE A 197 -20.24 7.32 -24.70
C PHE A 197 -21.61 6.67 -24.58
N LEU A 198 -21.72 5.68 -23.69
CA LEU A 198 -22.96 4.97 -23.37
C LEU A 198 -23.48 5.48 -22.02
N PRO A 199 -24.53 6.32 -21.95
CA PRO A 199 -24.99 6.91 -20.70
C PRO A 199 -25.51 5.85 -19.72
N LEU A 200 -25.20 6.00 -18.43
CA LEU A 200 -25.84 5.19 -17.39
C LEU A 200 -27.33 5.58 -17.23
N ALA A 201 -28.15 4.64 -16.77
CA ALA A 201 -29.53 4.91 -16.37
C ALA A 201 -29.59 5.52 -14.96
N GLY A 202 -30.74 6.11 -14.63
CA GLY A 202 -31.05 6.59 -13.28
C GLY A 202 -30.26 7.85 -12.88
N ALA A 203 -30.12 8.05 -11.57
CA ALA A 203 -29.58 9.29 -11.02
C ALA A 203 -28.11 9.56 -11.43
N LEU A 204 -27.31 8.50 -11.62
CA LEU A 204 -25.88 8.62 -11.99
C LEU A 204 -25.68 8.98 -13.47
N GLY A 205 -26.68 8.74 -14.34
CA GLY A 205 -26.62 9.07 -15.76
C GLY A 205 -26.47 10.57 -16.06
N ALA A 206 -26.75 11.42 -15.07
CA ALA A 206 -26.51 12.86 -15.17
C ALA A 206 -25.01 13.18 -15.34
N MET A 207 -24.11 12.37 -14.76
CA MET A 207 -22.67 12.62 -14.74
C MET A 207 -21.81 11.52 -15.36
N PHE A 208 -22.30 10.28 -15.42
CA PHE A 208 -21.47 9.13 -15.77
C PHE A 208 -22.07 8.30 -16.93
N GLY A 209 -21.18 7.58 -17.60
CA GLY A 209 -21.49 6.59 -18.64
C GLY A 209 -20.44 5.51 -18.67
N VAL A 210 -20.50 4.65 -19.68
CA VAL A 210 -19.48 3.65 -20.00
C VAL A 210 -18.85 4.01 -21.35
N CYS A 211 -17.53 3.89 -21.46
CA CYS A 211 -16.85 4.02 -22.74
C CYS A 211 -16.95 2.70 -23.52
N GLY A 212 -17.43 2.75 -24.76
CA GLY A 212 -17.51 1.60 -25.68
C GLY A 212 -16.46 1.60 -26.77
N ASN A 213 -15.36 2.35 -26.61
CA ASN A 213 -14.26 2.38 -27.57
C ASN A 213 -13.14 1.43 -27.10
N GLU A 214 -12.95 0.32 -27.83
CA GLU A 214 -11.93 -0.70 -27.58
C GLU A 214 -10.49 -0.16 -27.52
N LEU A 215 -10.22 1.00 -28.12
CA LEU A 215 -8.92 1.67 -28.13
C LEU A 215 -8.71 2.63 -26.95
N SER A 216 -9.60 2.59 -25.96
CA SER A 216 -9.64 3.56 -24.87
C SER A 216 -10.06 2.91 -23.54
N ALA A 217 -10.84 3.62 -22.71
CA ALA A 217 -11.38 3.14 -21.45
C ALA A 217 -12.54 2.14 -21.63
N ASP A 218 -12.42 1.21 -22.58
CA ASP A 218 -13.47 0.27 -22.95
C ASP A 218 -14.03 -0.48 -21.72
N GLY A 219 -15.36 -0.54 -21.60
CA GLY A 219 -16.05 -1.20 -20.50
C GLY A 219 -15.90 -0.52 -19.12
N HIS A 220 -15.21 0.62 -19.02
CA HIS A 220 -15.05 1.35 -17.76
C HIS A 220 -16.12 2.43 -17.60
N VAL A 221 -16.51 2.69 -16.35
CA VAL A 221 -17.31 3.86 -16.01
C VAL A 221 -16.44 5.11 -16.16
N VAL A 222 -16.93 6.07 -16.93
CA VAL A 222 -16.26 7.34 -17.23
C VAL A 222 -17.13 8.52 -16.81
N ASP A 223 -16.50 9.56 -16.27
CA ASP A 223 -17.16 10.85 -16.08
C ASP A 223 -17.44 11.50 -17.45
N LYS A 224 -18.54 12.23 -17.59
CA LYS A 224 -18.85 13.01 -18.81
C LYS A 224 -17.75 13.99 -19.20
N LEU A 225 -16.96 14.45 -18.23
CA LEU A 225 -15.85 15.37 -18.44
C LEU A 225 -14.49 14.66 -18.54
N TYR A 226 -14.45 13.33 -18.51
CA TYR A 226 -13.25 12.55 -18.82
C TYR A 226 -12.86 12.69 -20.29
N GLY A 227 -11.58 12.84 -20.58
CA GLY A 227 -11.02 12.80 -21.92
C GLY A 227 -9.96 11.71 -22.09
N CYS A 228 -9.93 11.06 -23.26
CA CYS A 228 -9.13 9.85 -23.47
C CYS A 228 -8.23 9.85 -24.73
N GLY A 229 -8.27 10.90 -25.54
CA GLY A 229 -7.49 11.04 -26.77
C GLY A 229 -8.08 10.31 -27.98
N ALA A 230 -8.73 9.15 -27.77
CA ALA A 230 -9.43 8.38 -28.80
C ALA A 230 -10.92 8.80 -28.93
N HIS A 231 -11.19 10.11 -28.92
CA HIS A 231 -12.53 10.65 -29.09
C HIS A 231 -13.04 10.42 -30.52
N SER A 232 -14.34 10.18 -30.68
CA SER A 232 -15.00 9.99 -31.99
C SER A 232 -14.70 11.11 -33.01
N ASP A 233 -14.72 12.37 -32.55
CA ASP A 233 -14.33 13.55 -33.35
C ASP A 233 -12.81 13.89 -33.34
N THR A 234 -11.93 12.97 -32.96
CA THR A 234 -10.48 13.19 -33.13
C THR A 234 -10.14 13.16 -34.63
N PRO A 235 -9.60 14.26 -35.21
CA PRO A 235 -9.31 14.29 -36.64
C PRO A 235 -8.10 13.42 -36.98
N ALA A 236 -8.07 12.88 -38.19
CA ALA A 236 -6.88 12.21 -38.72
C ALA A 236 -5.70 13.20 -38.79
N PRO A 237 -4.46 12.74 -38.55
CA PRO A 237 -3.27 13.55 -38.81
C PRO A 237 -3.25 14.05 -40.26
N ALA A 238 -2.79 15.27 -40.48
CA ALA A 238 -2.60 15.78 -41.83
C ALA A 238 -1.54 14.92 -42.56
N GLY A 239 -1.89 14.39 -43.74
CA GLY A 239 -0.98 13.59 -44.56
C GLY A 239 -1.21 12.08 -44.56
N THR A 240 -2.30 11.57 -44.00
CA THR A 240 -2.74 10.17 -44.17
C THR A 240 -3.31 9.91 -45.56
N GLY A 241 -2.54 10.23 -46.60
CA GLY A 241 -2.61 9.49 -47.86
C GLY A 241 -1.54 8.39 -47.81
N SER A 242 -1.68 7.34 -48.60
CA SER A 242 -0.51 6.51 -48.95
C SER A 242 0.62 7.46 -49.36
N PRO A 243 1.88 7.26 -48.90
CA PRO A 243 2.97 8.12 -49.34
C PRO A 243 2.91 8.20 -50.86
N MET A 244 2.94 9.41 -51.42
CA MET A 244 2.92 9.61 -52.87
C MET A 244 4.11 8.93 -53.58
N TYR A 245 5.08 8.44 -52.81
CA TYR A 245 6.27 7.75 -53.26
C TYR A 245 6.33 6.35 -52.63
N GLU A 246 6.82 5.38 -53.40
CA GLU A 246 7.16 4.05 -52.90
C GLU A 246 8.07 4.17 -51.67
N PRO A 247 7.81 3.39 -50.60
CA PRO A 247 8.76 3.24 -49.50
C PRO A 247 10.12 2.85 -50.07
N TYR A 248 11.17 3.55 -49.66
CA TYR A 248 12.53 3.21 -50.05
C TYR A 248 12.84 1.79 -49.55
N ASP A 249 12.97 0.83 -50.47
CA ASP A 249 13.34 -0.55 -50.18
C ASP A 249 14.88 -0.63 -50.06
N ASP A 250 15.37 -0.65 -48.82
CA ASP A 250 16.79 -0.84 -48.50
C ASP A 250 17.23 -2.31 -48.58
N GLY A 251 16.36 -3.20 -49.05
CA GLY A 251 16.60 -4.64 -49.24
C GLY A 251 17.26 -5.04 -50.58
N VAL A 252 17.60 -4.09 -51.46
CA VAL A 252 18.30 -4.40 -52.72
C VAL A 252 19.76 -4.74 -52.45
N ILE A 253 20.08 -6.03 -52.46
CA ILE A 253 21.45 -6.54 -52.35
C ILE A 253 22.26 -6.08 -53.57
N GLU A 254 23.28 -5.25 -53.35
CA GLU A 254 24.26 -4.89 -54.38
C GLU A 254 25.16 -6.11 -54.66
N VAL A 255 24.87 -6.85 -55.73
CA VAL A 255 25.67 -8.00 -56.14
C VAL A 255 26.87 -7.52 -56.94
N THR A 256 28.04 -7.45 -56.30
CA THR A 256 29.32 -7.28 -57.00
C THR A 256 29.81 -8.61 -57.53
N GLU A 257 30.26 -8.66 -58.79
CA GLU A 257 30.92 -9.84 -59.35
C GLU A 257 32.19 -10.17 -58.54
N ASN A 258 32.38 -11.45 -58.22
CA ASN A 258 33.60 -11.91 -57.58
C ASN A 258 34.80 -11.60 -58.51
N PRO A 259 35.93 -11.11 -57.96
CA PRO A 259 37.11 -10.84 -58.77
C PRO A 259 37.55 -12.12 -59.50
N ALA A 260 37.88 -11.97 -60.80
CA ALA A 260 38.30 -13.08 -61.64
C ALA A 260 39.50 -13.81 -61.04
N GLU A 261 39.39 -15.14 -60.99
CA GLU A 261 40.45 -16.01 -60.48
C GLU A 261 41.71 -15.82 -61.35
N PRO A 262 42.89 -15.59 -60.75
CA PRO A 262 44.10 -15.39 -61.54
C PRO A 262 44.42 -16.65 -62.35
N PRO A 263 44.91 -16.50 -63.59
CA PRO A 263 45.16 -17.63 -64.46
C PRO A 263 46.20 -18.57 -63.84
N ALA A 264 45.90 -19.88 -63.86
CA ALA A 264 46.81 -20.92 -63.39
C ALA A 264 48.08 -20.98 -64.25
N ASP A 265 49.24 -21.10 -63.60
CA ASP A 265 50.54 -21.17 -64.29
C ASP A 265 50.65 -22.43 -65.16
N PRO A 266 51.14 -22.32 -66.42
CA PRO A 266 51.18 -23.44 -67.34
C PRO A 266 52.29 -24.45 -67.00
N SER A 267 51.97 -25.74 -67.14
CA SER A 267 52.93 -26.86 -67.26
C SER A 267 53.02 -27.37 -68.68
#